data_AF-A0A0U5IDZ5-F1
#
_entry.id   AF-A0A0U5IDZ5-F1
#
_cell.length_a   1.000
_cell.length_b   1.000
_cell.length_c   1.000
_cell.angle_alpha   90.00
_cell.angle_beta   90.00
_cell.angle_gamma   90.00
#
_symmetry.space_group_name_H-M   'P 1'
#
loop_
_entity.id
_entity.type
_entity.pdbx_description
1 polymer ?
#
loop_
_entity_poly.entity_id
_entity_poly.type
_entity_poly.pdbx_seq_one_letter_code
_entity_poly.pdbx_strand_id
1 'polypeptide(L)'
;MRRAGRWLRRLSLLGLAILVGAILYTARADLASGMGPMVTAALVFSVTAMLTGWVLGWLVGLNRRDRFTLLLEFGVRNLALVALIGITVFGRVELVLFATLFLVVEMPIALLLAGLHGRRAGPTDTVELAGREPASPSHDRKTNAQVH
;
A
#
# COMPACT_ATOMS: atom_id res chain seq x y z
N MET A 1 6.71 -5.31 -23.29
CA MET A 1 6.87 -5.12 -21.83
C MET A 1 5.55 -5.08 -21.03
N ARG A 2 4.41 -4.56 -21.55
CA ARG A 2 3.12 -4.53 -20.81
C ARG A 2 2.48 -5.90 -20.47
N ARG A 3 2.79 -6.97 -21.23
CA ARG A 3 2.29 -8.33 -20.94
C ARG A 3 2.98 -8.96 -19.72
N ALA A 4 4.30 -8.84 -19.62
CA ALA A 4 5.08 -9.36 -18.48
C ALA A 4 4.61 -8.78 -17.14
N GLY A 5 4.36 -7.47 -17.07
CA GLY A 5 3.84 -6.83 -15.85
C GLY A 5 2.44 -7.32 -15.43
N ARG A 6 1.57 -7.68 -16.38
CA ARG A 6 0.25 -8.27 -16.04
C ARG A 6 0.37 -9.69 -15.50
N TRP A 7 1.27 -10.49 -16.05
CA TRP A 7 1.51 -11.85 -15.57
C TRP A 7 2.19 -11.87 -14.21
N LEU A 8 3.20 -11.03 -14.01
CA LEU A 8 3.87 -10.89 -12.72
C LEU A 8 2.88 -10.46 -11.62
N ARG A 9 2.04 -9.46 -11.89
CA ARG A 9 1.00 -9.03 -10.94
C ARG A 9 0.04 -10.16 -10.58
N ARG A 10 -0.42 -10.92 -11.57
CA ARG A 10 -1.31 -12.07 -11.34
C ARG A 10 -0.62 -13.15 -10.51
N LEU A 11 0.65 -13.44 -10.79
CA LEU A 11 1.42 -14.44 -10.06
C LEU A 11 1.66 -14.02 -8.61
N SER A 12 1.99 -12.74 -8.37
CA SER A 12 2.13 -12.18 -7.02
C SER A 12 0.81 -12.24 -6.24
N LEU A 13 -0.30 -11.87 -6.86
CA LEU A 13 -1.63 -11.96 -6.23
C LEU A 13 -2.03 -13.40 -5.94
N LEU A 14 -1.74 -14.33 -6.86
CA LEU A 14 -2.01 -15.75 -6.68
C LEU A 14 -1.17 -16.32 -5.53
N GLY A 15 0.13 -16.02 -5.50
CA GLY A 15 1.02 -16.44 -4.42
C GLY A 15 0.57 -15.89 -3.06
N LEU A 16 0.16 -14.62 -3.00
CA LEU A 16 -0.39 -14.02 -1.78
C LEU A 16 -1.69 -14.72 -1.37
N ALA A 17 -2.61 -14.97 -2.30
CA ALA A 17 -3.88 -15.63 -2.02
C ALA A 17 -3.67 -17.06 -1.50
N ILE A 18 -2.74 -17.80 -2.12
CA ILE A 18 -2.36 -19.15 -1.67
C ILE A 18 -1.76 -19.10 -0.26
N LEU A 19 -0.83 -18.17 0.00
CA LEU A 19 -0.19 -18.03 1.30
C LEU A 19 -1.23 -17.73 2.41
N VAL A 20 -2.07 -16.72 2.19
CA VAL A 20 -3.13 -16.33 3.14
C VAL A 20 -4.10 -17.50 3.35
N GLY A 21 -4.56 -18.13 2.26
CA GLY A 21 -5.46 -19.28 2.32
C GLY A 21 -4.87 -20.46 3.09
N ALA A 22 -3.60 -20.78 2.87
CA ALA A 22 -2.90 -21.85 3.58
C ALA A 22 -2.80 -21.58 5.09
N ILE A 23 -2.48 -20.35 5.48
CA ILE A 23 -2.37 -19.96 6.90
C ILE A 23 -3.74 -20.06 7.57
N LEU A 24 -4.79 -19.51 6.94
CA LEU A 24 -6.15 -19.57 7.49
C LEU A 24 -6.68 -21.00 7.58
N TYR A 25 -6.38 -21.84 6.59
CA TYR A 25 -6.74 -23.26 6.60
C TYR A 25 -6.05 -24.01 7.74
N THR A 26 -4.77 -23.74 7.96
CA THR A 26 -3.97 -24.39 9.01
C THR A 26 -4.45 -23.98 10.41
N ALA A 27 -4.78 -22.71 10.60
CA ALA A 27 -5.20 -22.16 11.89
C ALA A 27 -6.72 -22.29 12.17
N ARG A 28 -7.50 -22.93 11.29
CA ARG A 28 -8.97 -22.98 11.38
C ARG A 28 -9.51 -23.49 12.72
N ALA A 29 -8.80 -24.43 13.36
CA ALA A 29 -9.21 -25.02 14.64
C ALA A 29 -9.01 -24.03 15.80
N ASP A 30 -7.89 -23.29 15.79
CA ASP A 30 -7.58 -22.24 16.76
C ASP A 30 -8.47 -21.00 16.58
N LEU A 31 -8.86 -20.72 15.33
CA LEU A 31 -9.79 -19.66 14.99
C LEU A 31 -11.20 -19.94 15.52
N ALA A 32 -11.67 -21.18 15.51
CA ALA A 32 -13.01 -21.55 15.96
C ALA A 32 -13.24 -21.31 17.48
N SER A 33 -12.18 -21.31 18.28
CA SER A 33 -12.25 -21.14 19.74
C SER A 33 -11.86 -19.72 20.22
N GLY A 34 -11.21 -18.90 19.39
CA GLY A 34 -10.62 -17.62 19.80
C GLY A 34 -10.65 -16.48 18.76
N MET A 35 -11.45 -16.59 17.69
CA MET A 35 -11.46 -15.61 16.59
C MET A 35 -11.77 -14.18 17.01
N GLY A 36 -12.73 -13.99 17.93
CA GLY A 36 -13.22 -12.66 18.31
C GLY A 36 -12.10 -11.72 18.78
N PRO A 37 -11.40 -12.06 19.88
CA PRO A 37 -10.30 -11.22 20.40
C PRO A 37 -9.18 -10.97 19.39
N MET A 38 -8.82 -11.95 18.55
CA MET A 38 -7.77 -11.79 17.54
C MET A 38 -8.19 -10.81 16.44
N VAL A 39 -9.42 -10.92 15.94
CA VAL A 39 -9.95 -10.00 14.91
C VAL A 39 -10.11 -8.60 15.50
N THR A 40 -10.59 -8.47 16.73
CA THR A 40 -10.69 -7.18 17.41
C THR A 40 -9.31 -6.55 17.60
N ALA A 41 -8.31 -7.32 18.04
CA ALA A 41 -6.94 -6.84 18.20
C ALA A 41 -6.34 -6.40 16.85
N ALA A 42 -6.54 -7.19 15.79
CA ALA A 42 -6.13 -6.84 14.44
C ALA A 42 -6.78 -5.54 13.96
N LEU A 43 -8.09 -5.39 14.15
CA LEU A 43 -8.84 -4.19 13.75
C LEU A 43 -8.34 -2.94 14.50
N VAL A 44 -8.23 -3.02 15.82
CA VAL A 44 -7.73 -1.91 16.66
C VAL A 44 -6.32 -1.54 16.22
N PHE A 45 -5.44 -2.53 16.04
CA PHE A 45 -4.08 -2.30 15.59
C PHE A 45 -4.02 -1.63 14.21
N SER A 46 -4.78 -2.10 13.23
CA SER A 46 -4.83 -1.51 11.88
C SER A 46 -5.30 -0.05 11.93
N VAL A 47 -6.38 0.24 12.65
CA VAL A 47 -6.92 1.60 12.76
C VAL A 47 -5.94 2.51 13.48
N THR A 48 -5.36 2.08 14.60
CA THR A 48 -4.37 2.87 15.34
C THR A 48 -3.12 3.14 14.51
N ALA A 49 -2.61 2.16 13.76
CA ALA A 49 -1.48 2.35 12.86
C ALA A 49 -1.78 3.40 11.78
N MET A 50 -2.93 3.28 11.10
CA MET A 50 -3.38 4.24 10.08
C MET A 50 -3.53 5.66 10.65
N LEU A 51 -4.17 5.78 11.82
CA LEU A 51 -4.33 7.06 12.50
C LEU A 51 -2.98 7.66 12.90
N THR A 52 -2.00 6.83 13.28
CA THR A 52 -0.65 7.30 13.61
C THR A 52 0.01 7.95 12.40
N GLY A 53 -0.06 7.32 11.21
CA GLY A 53 0.46 7.92 9.97
C GLY A 53 -0.23 9.26 9.63
N TRP A 54 -1.55 9.33 9.81
CA TRP A 54 -2.30 10.57 9.60
C TRP A 54 -1.90 11.69 10.59
N VAL A 55 -1.83 11.37 11.88
CA VAL A 55 -1.47 12.32 12.94
C VAL A 55 -0.03 12.80 12.74
N LEU A 56 0.89 11.92 12.37
CA LEU A 56 2.27 12.30 12.08
C LEU A 56 2.33 13.29 10.89
N GLY A 57 1.59 13.02 9.81
CA GLY A 57 1.50 13.95 8.69
C GLY A 57 0.84 15.28 9.07
N TRP A 58 -0.08 15.28 10.02
CA TRP A 58 -0.65 16.51 10.57
C TRP A 58 0.36 17.30 11.40
N LEU A 59 1.11 16.63 12.29
CA LEU A 59 2.12 17.25 13.15
C LEU A 59 3.25 17.89 12.35
N VAL A 60 3.65 17.30 11.22
CA VAL A 60 4.70 17.84 10.33
C VAL A 60 4.14 18.85 9.32
N GLY A 61 2.84 19.15 9.36
CA GLY A 61 2.24 20.20 8.51
C GLY A 61 2.03 19.79 7.05
N LEU A 62 2.00 18.50 6.72
CA LEU A 62 1.80 18.02 5.35
C LEU A 62 0.41 18.38 4.81
N ASN A 63 0.24 18.40 3.49
CA ASN A 63 -1.07 18.61 2.86
C ASN A 63 -1.98 17.36 3.04
N ARG A 64 -3.28 17.47 2.71
CA ARG A 64 -4.23 16.35 2.88
C ARG A 64 -3.90 15.11 2.05
N ARG A 65 -3.26 15.27 0.89
CA ARG A 65 -2.89 14.16 0.00
C ARG A 65 -1.75 13.36 0.60
N ASP A 66 -0.72 14.04 1.08
CA ASP A 66 0.45 13.42 1.70
C ASP A 66 0.11 12.78 3.05
N ARG A 67 -0.79 13.40 3.84
CA ARG A 67 -1.34 12.77 5.05
C ARG A 67 -2.09 11.47 4.75
N PHE A 68 -2.85 11.44 3.65
CA PHE A 68 -3.55 10.23 3.22
C PHE A 68 -2.58 9.15 2.75
N THR A 69 -1.50 9.53 2.07
CA THR A 69 -0.39 8.62 1.74
C THR A 69 0.21 8.01 3.00
N LEU A 70 0.57 8.82 4.01
CA LEU A 70 1.13 8.32 5.26
C LEU A 70 0.15 7.43 6.05
N LEU A 71 -1.15 7.74 6.01
CA LEU A 71 -2.18 6.88 6.59
C LEU A 71 -2.12 5.47 5.99
N LEU A 72 -2.05 5.35 4.66
CA LEU A 72 -1.95 4.06 3.99
C LEU A 72 -0.59 3.41 4.23
N GLU A 73 0.50 4.15 4.22
CA GLU A 73 1.86 3.60 4.37
C GLU A 73 2.11 3.02 5.77
N PHE A 74 1.56 3.64 6.81
CA PHE A 74 1.62 3.10 8.17
C PHE A 74 0.64 1.93 8.39
N GLY A 75 -0.49 1.96 7.69
CA GLY A 75 -1.51 0.92 7.73
C GLY A 75 -1.09 -0.35 7.02
N VAL A 76 -0.62 -0.23 5.78
CA VAL A 76 -0.38 -1.34 4.85
C VAL A 76 1.02 -1.92 5.01
N ARG A 77 1.09 -3.11 5.62
CA ARG A 77 2.38 -3.76 5.91
C ARG A 77 2.66 -4.93 4.98
N ASN A 78 3.95 -5.19 4.78
CA ASN A 78 4.40 -6.33 3.98
C ASN A 78 4.33 -7.64 4.79
N LEU A 79 3.30 -8.46 4.52
CA LEU A 79 3.12 -9.75 5.18
C LEU A 79 4.32 -10.69 5.00
N ALA A 80 4.96 -10.69 3.83
CA ALA A 80 6.09 -11.59 3.58
C ALA A 80 7.27 -11.30 4.51
N LEU A 81 7.54 -10.01 4.77
CA LEU A 81 8.59 -9.59 5.70
C LEU A 81 8.24 -9.97 7.14
N VAL A 82 6.97 -9.77 7.55
CA VAL A 82 6.51 -10.17 8.88
C VAL A 82 6.55 -11.69 9.06
N ALA A 83 6.15 -12.46 8.04
CA ALA A 83 6.20 -13.92 8.07
C ALA A 83 7.65 -14.42 8.16
N LEU A 84 8.55 -13.86 7.36
CA LEU A 84 9.97 -14.17 7.39
C LEU A 84 10.53 -13.92 8.80
N ILE A 85 10.36 -12.72 9.36
CA ILE A 85 10.87 -12.38 10.69
C ILE A 85 10.22 -13.24 11.79
N GLY A 86 8.90 -13.41 11.72
CA GLY A 86 8.15 -14.21 12.70
C GLY A 86 8.63 -15.65 12.79
N ILE A 87 8.98 -16.25 11.66
CA ILE A 87 9.47 -17.64 11.58
C ILE A 87 10.97 -17.72 11.87
N THR A 88 11.79 -16.90 11.22
CA THR A 88 13.25 -17.07 11.25
C THR A 88 13.93 -16.42 12.44
N VAL A 89 13.43 -15.25 12.89
CA VAL A 89 14.02 -14.51 14.01
C VAL A 89 13.37 -14.91 15.32
N PHE A 90 12.03 -14.95 15.34
CA PHE A 90 11.29 -15.22 16.58
C PHE A 90 10.94 -16.70 16.77
N GLY A 91 10.95 -17.51 15.71
CA GLY A 91 10.54 -18.92 15.81
C GLY A 91 9.07 -19.11 16.19
N ARG A 92 8.23 -18.09 16.00
CA ARG A 92 6.82 -18.07 16.45
C ARG A 92 5.86 -17.94 15.29
N VAL A 93 5.28 -19.07 14.88
CA VAL A 93 4.27 -19.14 13.80
C VAL A 93 2.99 -18.36 14.17
N GLU A 94 2.68 -18.25 15.46
CA GLU A 94 1.54 -17.46 15.97
C GLU A 94 1.59 -15.99 15.53
N LEU A 95 2.79 -15.40 15.40
CA LEU A 95 2.96 -14.02 14.93
C LEU A 95 2.57 -13.90 13.46
N VAL A 96 2.82 -14.95 12.67
CA VAL A 96 2.44 -15.02 11.25
C VAL A 96 0.93 -15.17 11.11
N LEU A 97 0.29 -15.92 12.00
CA LEU A 97 -1.16 -16.04 12.06
C LEU A 97 -1.80 -14.67 12.34
N PHE A 98 -1.34 -13.96 13.38
CA PHE A 98 -1.82 -12.61 13.67
C PHE A 98 -1.60 -11.66 12.48
N ALA A 99 -0.42 -11.68 11.86
CA ALA A 99 -0.12 -10.86 10.68
C ALA A 99 -1.03 -11.16 9.49
N THR A 100 -1.46 -12.42 9.33
CA THR A 100 -2.38 -12.84 8.27
C THR A 100 -3.79 -12.36 8.56
N LEU A 101 -4.29 -12.50 9.79
CA LEU A 101 -5.58 -11.95 10.19
C LEU A 101 -5.61 -10.43 10.06
N PHE A 102 -4.54 -9.78 10.49
CA PHE A 102 -4.29 -8.37 10.28
C PHE A 102 -4.41 -8.00 8.80
N LEU A 103 -3.72 -8.70 7.89
CA LEU A 103 -3.83 -8.43 6.45
C LEU A 103 -5.27 -8.57 5.93
N VAL A 104 -6.00 -9.61 6.38
CA VAL A 104 -7.39 -9.86 6.00
C VAL A 104 -8.33 -8.75 6.47
N VAL A 105 -8.10 -8.18 7.66
CA VAL A 105 -8.88 -7.07 8.20
C VAL A 105 -8.49 -5.74 7.55
N GLU A 106 -7.19 -5.52 7.34
CA GLU A 106 -6.61 -4.27 6.89
C GLU A 106 -6.88 -4.02 5.40
N MET A 107 -6.78 -5.05 4.55
CA MET A 107 -6.96 -4.92 3.09
C MET A 107 -8.33 -4.34 2.68
N PRO A 108 -9.47 -4.81 3.21
CA PRO A 108 -10.77 -4.19 2.94
C PRO A 108 -10.83 -2.71 3.33
N ILE A 109 -10.25 -2.34 4.49
CA ILE A 109 -10.23 -0.96 4.98
C ILE A 109 -9.38 -0.10 4.04
N ALA A 110 -8.17 -0.53 3.71
CA ALA A 110 -7.27 0.17 2.82
C ALA A 110 -7.88 0.37 1.41
N LEU A 111 -8.50 -0.68 0.84
CA LEU A 111 -9.18 -0.61 -0.46
C LEU A 111 -10.38 0.33 -0.43
N LEU A 112 -11.18 0.30 0.64
CA LEU A 112 -12.31 1.21 0.82
C LEU A 112 -11.83 2.66 0.88
N LEU A 113 -10.82 2.96 1.70
CA LEU A 113 -10.26 4.29 1.84
C LEU A 113 -9.64 4.78 0.52
N ALA A 114 -8.86 3.94 -0.16
CA ALA A 114 -8.27 4.27 -1.45
C ALA A 114 -9.33 4.54 -2.52
N GLY A 115 -10.40 3.72 -2.57
CA GLY A 115 -11.53 3.93 -3.47
C GLY A 115 -12.29 5.22 -3.18
N LEU A 116 -12.55 5.52 -1.91
CA LEU A 116 -13.20 6.77 -1.49
C LEU A 116 -12.34 8.01 -1.79
N HIS A 117 -11.02 7.90 -1.72
CA HIS A 117 -10.10 8.99 -2.07
C HIS A 117 -10.01 9.17 -3.59
N GLY A 118 -9.88 8.07 -4.35
CA GLY A 118 -9.81 8.09 -5.80
C GLY A 118 -11.08 8.63 -6.48
N ARG A 119 -12.26 8.44 -5.88
CA ARG A 119 -13.51 9.05 -6.36
C ARG A 119 -13.56 10.57 -6.17
N ARG A 120 -12.74 11.14 -5.28
CA ARG A 120 -12.67 12.58 -5.00
C ARG A 120 -11.56 13.27 -5.78
N ALA A 121 -10.52 12.53 -6.18
CA ALA A 121 -9.50 13.00 -7.13
C ALA A 121 -10.07 12.91 -8.55
N GLY A 122 -10.75 13.96 -9.00
CA GLY A 122 -11.26 14.06 -10.38
C GLY A 122 -10.12 14.04 -11.43
N PRO A 123 -10.44 13.88 -12.74
CA PRO A 123 -9.48 13.77 -13.84
C PRO A 123 -8.46 14.92 -14.01
N THR A 124 -8.60 16.00 -13.24
CA THR A 124 -7.89 17.27 -13.39
C THR A 124 -6.40 17.17 -13.05
N ASP A 125 -6.01 16.32 -12.09
CA ASP A 125 -4.60 16.19 -11.67
C ASP A 125 -3.69 15.55 -12.74
N THR A 126 -4.24 14.65 -13.56
CA THR A 126 -3.52 14.02 -14.68
C THR A 126 -3.22 15.01 -15.81
N VAL A 127 -4.08 16.01 -16.00
CA VAL A 127 -3.90 17.05 -17.02
C VAL A 127 -2.85 18.07 -16.57
N GLU A 128 -2.80 18.40 -15.27
CA GLU A 128 -1.79 19.31 -14.72
C GLU A 128 -0.37 18.72 -14.76
N LEU A 129 -0.22 17.40 -14.53
CA LEU A 129 1.06 16.71 -14.66
C LEU A 129 1.50 16.54 -16.13
N ALA A 130 0.56 16.40 -17.07
CA ALA A 130 0.84 16.40 -18.51
C ALA A 130 1.21 17.79 -19.04
N GLY A 131 0.72 18.87 -18.42
CA GLY A 131 1.07 20.25 -18.77
C GLY A 131 2.43 20.74 -18.23
N ARG A 132 3.09 19.94 -17.37
CA ARG A 132 4.42 20.23 -16.80
C ARG A 132 5.56 19.47 -17.51
N GLU A 133 5.38 19.07 -18.77
CA GLU A 133 6.56 18.75 -19.59
C GLU A 133 7.40 20.03 -19.74
N PRO A 134 8.67 20.05 -19.29
CA PRO A 134 9.54 21.19 -19.52
C PRO A 134 9.70 21.32 -21.03
N ALA A 135 9.25 22.45 -21.59
CA ALA A 135 9.50 22.81 -22.96
C ALA A 135 10.99 22.59 -23.26
N SER A 136 11.28 21.62 -24.13
CA SER A 136 12.61 21.34 -24.63
C SER A 136 13.24 22.65 -25.12
N PRO A 137 14.47 23.01 -24.71
CA PRO A 137 15.10 24.21 -25.23
C PRO A 137 15.29 24.02 -26.73
N SER A 138 14.52 24.76 -27.52
CA SER A 138 14.70 24.87 -28.95
C SER A 138 16.11 25.40 -29.20
N HIS A 139 17.00 24.53 -29.66
CA HIS A 139 18.31 24.90 -30.15
C HIS A 139 18.12 25.66 -31.47
N ASP A 140 17.76 26.94 -31.36
CA ASP A 140 17.67 27.85 -32.50
C ASP A 140 19.09 28.31 -32.85
N ARG A 141 19.83 27.40 -33.47
CA ARG A 141 21.14 27.66 -34.08
C ARG A 141 20.94 27.81 -35.58
N LYS A 142 20.35 28.92 -36.03
CA LYS A 142 20.51 29.40 -37.40
C LYS A 142 20.59 30.92 -37.46
N THR A 143 21.63 31.37 -38.17
CA THR A 143 21.68 32.64 -38.91
C THR A 143 21.95 33.90 -38.09
N ASN A 144 23.21 34.14 -37.75
CA ASN A 144 23.75 35.50 -37.81
C ASN A 144 25.29 35.49 -37.95
N ALA A 145 25.76 35.43 -39.21
CA ALA A 145 27.12 35.81 -39.60
C ALA A 145 27.16 36.06 -41.13
N GLN A 146 26.32 36.97 -41.59
CA GLN A 146 26.69 37.87 -42.68
C GLN A 146 26.37 39.27 -42.17
N VAL A 147 27.42 40.07 -42.00
CA VAL A 147 27.52 41.53 -42.23
C VAL A 147 28.80 41.98 -41.50
N HIS A 148 29.93 41.89 -42.20
CA HIS A 148 30.90 42.97 -42.47
C HIS A 148 32.23 42.38 -42.96
#